data_AF-A0A973AUQ4-F1
#
_entry.id   AF-A0A973AUQ4-F1
#
_cell.length_a   1.000
_cell.length_b   1.000
_cell.length_c   1.000
_cell.angle_alpha   90.00
_cell.angle_beta   90.00
_cell.angle_gamma   90.00
#
_symmetry.space_group_name_H-M   'P 1'
#
loop_
_entity.id
_entity.type
_entity.pdbx_description
1 polymer ?
#
loop_
_entity_poly.entity_id
_entity_poly.type
_entity_poly.pdbx_seq_one_letter_code
_entity_poly.pdbx_strand_id
1 'polypeptide(L)'
;MSTEANSHAAWKRAAACDAVEVVIDGIFVGIGTGSTTTFTIRACADRMRAAFLFLGIPSADRSAALATSLGITLATFADHPWIDLTIDGAHEVERGTLNLVKGHGGSLLREKIVSVFECGLFVGLADVILIGPAAGVTRLERSPQRSASR
;
A
#
# COMPACT_ATOMS: atom_id res chain seq x y z
N MET A 1 -27.31 6.09 6.76
CA MET A 1 -26.16 6.31 5.85
C MET A 1 -24.81 6.46 6.58
N SER A 2 -24.72 6.29 7.91
CA SER A 2 -23.50 6.57 8.69
C SER A 2 -22.66 5.35 9.11
N THR A 3 -23.21 4.13 9.04
CA THR A 3 -22.54 2.92 9.58
C THR A 3 -21.53 2.29 8.60
N GLU A 4 -21.81 2.25 7.30
CA GLU A 4 -20.93 1.66 6.27
C GLU A 4 -19.69 2.51 5.94
N ALA A 5 -19.82 3.83 5.98
CA ALA A 5 -18.66 4.71 5.81
C ALA A 5 -17.66 4.52 6.96
N ASN A 6 -18.16 4.23 8.16
CA ASN A 6 -17.35 3.99 9.36
C ASN A 6 -16.64 2.63 9.31
N SER A 7 -17.30 1.58 8.78
CA SER A 7 -16.68 0.26 8.61
C SER A 7 -15.57 0.28 7.56
N HIS A 8 -15.77 0.96 6.43
CA HIS A 8 -14.72 1.08 5.39
C HIS A 8 -13.46 1.80 5.87
N ALA A 9 -13.60 2.82 6.72
CA ALA A 9 -12.45 3.51 7.29
C ALA A 9 -11.67 2.63 8.27
N ALA A 10 -12.39 1.83 9.08
CA ALA A 10 -11.76 0.86 9.99
C ALA A 10 -10.95 -0.20 9.23
N TRP A 11 -11.50 -0.71 8.12
CA TRP A 11 -10.85 -1.68 7.23
C TRP A 11 -9.57 -1.14 6.61
N LYS A 12 -9.63 0.11 6.15
CA LYS A 12 -8.47 0.85 5.64
C LYS A 12 -7.39 1.01 6.66
N ARG A 13 -7.76 1.35 7.89
CA ARG A 13 -6.81 1.47 8.98
C ARG A 13 -6.18 0.13 9.32
N ALA A 14 -6.97 -0.94 9.43
CA ALA A 14 -6.45 -2.27 9.76
C ALA A 14 -5.45 -2.77 8.69
N ALA A 15 -5.82 -2.72 7.41
CA ALA A 15 -4.91 -3.09 6.33
C ALA A 15 -3.65 -2.20 6.29
N ALA A 16 -3.79 -0.91 6.60
CA ALA A 16 -2.67 0.02 6.69
C ALA A 16 -1.75 -0.25 7.90
N CYS A 17 -2.26 -0.77 9.01
CA CYS A 17 -1.39 -1.14 10.14
C CYS A 17 -0.54 -2.36 9.78
N ASP A 18 -1.15 -3.40 9.21
CA ASP A 18 -0.42 -4.59 8.78
C ASP A 18 0.56 -4.29 7.63
N ALA A 19 0.23 -3.30 6.79
CA ALA A 19 1.12 -2.75 5.78
C ALA A 19 2.46 -2.28 6.32
N VAL A 20 2.42 -1.65 7.48
CA VAL A 20 3.59 -1.02 8.08
C VAL A 20 4.53 -2.08 8.66
N GLU A 21 3.99 -3.24 9.05
CA GLU A 21 4.80 -4.34 9.61
C GLU A 21 5.78 -4.95 8.59
N VAL A 22 5.49 -4.85 7.29
CA VAL A 22 6.40 -5.31 6.24
C VAL A 22 7.42 -4.26 5.82
N VAL A 23 7.27 -3.01 6.30
CA VAL A 23 8.27 -1.97 6.07
C VAL A 23 9.38 -2.18 7.09
N ILE A 24 10.59 -2.42 6.60
CA ILE A 24 11.79 -2.61 7.43
C ILE A 24 12.67 -1.35 7.38
N ASP A 25 13.60 -1.25 8.33
CA ASP A 25 14.47 -0.08 8.46
C ASP A 25 15.42 0.04 7.26
N GLY A 26 15.67 1.28 6.82
CA GLY A 26 16.66 1.61 5.79
C GLY A 26 16.23 1.37 4.33
N ILE A 27 14.97 1.00 4.07
CA ILE A 27 14.49 0.76 2.69
C ILE A 27 13.91 2.02 2.02
N PHE A 28 13.81 1.98 0.70
CA PHE A 28 13.11 2.95 -0.13
C PHE A 28 11.68 2.48 -0.39
N VAL A 29 10.73 3.29 0.05
CA VAL A 29 9.30 2.97 -0.01
C VAL A 29 8.59 3.84 -1.03
N GLY A 30 8.01 3.23 -2.07
CA GLY A 30 7.05 3.87 -2.94
C GLY A 30 5.77 4.21 -2.16
N ILE A 31 5.39 5.48 -2.14
CA ILE A 31 4.20 5.97 -1.45
C ILE A 31 3.12 6.26 -2.49
N GLY A 32 2.13 5.36 -2.56
CA GLY A 32 0.98 5.46 -3.43
C GLY A 32 0.00 6.61 -3.08
N THR A 33 -1.23 6.53 -3.58
CA THR A 33 -2.26 7.55 -3.35
C THR A 33 -3.59 6.98 -2.90
N GLY A 34 -4.40 7.84 -2.30
CA GLY A 34 -5.79 7.55 -1.97
C GLY A 34 -6.06 7.35 -0.49
N SER A 35 -7.32 7.06 -0.20
CA SER A 35 -7.84 7.07 1.18
C SER A 35 -7.24 5.98 2.06
N THR A 36 -6.81 4.84 1.51
CA THR A 36 -6.11 3.82 2.31
C THR A 36 -4.67 4.22 2.55
N THR A 37 -3.95 4.63 1.50
CA THR A 37 -2.55 5.04 1.60
C THR A 37 -2.37 6.20 2.59
N THR A 38 -3.39 7.07 2.74
CA THR A 38 -3.43 8.09 3.80
C THR A 38 -3.30 7.50 5.21
N PHE A 39 -3.94 6.36 5.49
CA PHE A 39 -3.78 5.66 6.77
C PHE A 39 -2.40 5.04 6.90
N THR A 40 -1.87 4.45 5.82
CA THR A 40 -0.52 3.86 5.81
C THR A 40 0.53 4.91 6.10
N ILE A 41 0.49 6.07 5.43
CA ILE A 41 1.43 7.18 5.65
C ILE A 41 1.42 7.61 7.13
N ARG A 42 0.25 7.69 7.75
CA ARG A 42 0.10 8.02 9.18
C ARG A 42 0.69 6.94 10.09
N ALA A 43 0.38 5.68 9.82
CA ALA A 43 0.89 4.55 10.60
C ALA A 43 2.42 4.42 10.49
N CYS A 44 2.99 4.66 9.29
CA CYS A 44 4.43 4.71 9.08
C CYS A 44 5.06 5.83 9.91
N ALA A 45 4.49 7.04 9.87
CA ALA A 45 4.99 8.16 10.67
C ALA A 45 4.92 7.90 12.19
N ASP A 46 3.86 7.23 12.66
CA ASP A 46 3.75 6.82 14.06
C ASP A 46 4.85 5.82 14.45
N ARG A 47 5.18 4.85 13.57
CA ARG A 47 6.29 3.90 13.78
C ARG A 47 7.65 4.59 13.74
N MET A 48 7.84 5.62 12.91
CA MET A 48 9.09 6.39 12.86
C MET A 48 9.45 7.06 14.19
N ARG A 49 8.45 7.40 15.01
CA ARG A 49 8.68 7.92 16.37
C ARG A 49 9.33 6.88 17.30
N ALA A 50 9.27 5.60 16.96
CA ALA A 50 9.89 4.49 17.67
C ALA A 50 11.27 4.09 17.10
N ALA A 51 11.99 5.04 16.48
CA ALA A 51 13.32 4.85 15.85
C ALA A 51 13.32 4.00 14.56
N PHE A 52 12.25 4.07 13.80
CA PHE A 52 12.14 3.47 12.47
C PHE A 52 12.42 4.52 11.39
N LEU A 53 13.22 4.20 10.37
CA LEU A 53 13.62 5.13 9.32
C LEU A 53 13.50 4.48 7.94
N PHE A 54 12.80 5.14 7.03
CA PHE A 54 12.76 4.78 5.60
C PHE A 54 12.72 6.06 4.76
N LEU A 55 13.03 5.94 3.47
CA LEU A 55 12.92 7.04 2.52
C LEU A 55 11.70 6.85 1.62
N GLY A 56 10.82 7.84 1.58
CA GLY A 56 9.58 7.78 0.80
C GLY A 56 9.73 8.35 -0.62
N ILE A 57 9.33 7.61 -1.64
CA ILE A 57 9.20 8.11 -3.03
C ILE A 57 7.71 8.23 -3.36
N PRO A 58 7.11 9.43 -3.33
CA PRO A 58 5.68 9.62 -3.53
C PRO A 58 5.28 9.56 -5.01
N SER A 59 4.10 8.99 -5.30
CA SER A 59 3.52 8.97 -6.66
C SER A 59 2.63 10.18 -6.98
N ALA A 60 2.34 11.05 -6.00
CA ALA A 60 1.65 12.32 -6.23
C ALA A 60 1.94 13.36 -5.13
N ASP A 61 1.80 14.65 -5.48
CA ASP A 61 2.04 15.79 -4.60
C ASP A 61 1.23 15.74 -3.30
N ARG A 62 -0.01 15.23 -3.35
CA ARG A 62 -0.85 15.12 -2.15
C ARG A 62 -0.27 14.12 -1.14
N SER A 63 0.27 13.00 -1.61
CA SER A 63 0.91 12.01 -0.74
C SER A 63 2.25 12.54 -0.22
N ALA A 64 3.01 13.24 -1.07
CA ALA A 64 4.24 13.92 -0.69
C ALA A 64 3.98 14.93 0.44
N ALA A 65 3.02 15.84 0.25
CA ALA A 65 2.67 16.86 1.24
C ALA A 65 2.25 16.25 2.58
N LEU A 66 1.43 15.18 2.56
CA LEU A 66 1.04 14.49 3.79
C LEU A 66 2.25 13.86 4.48
N ALA A 67 3.09 13.13 3.73
CA ALA A 67 4.25 12.44 4.28
C ALA A 67 5.24 13.44 4.91
N THR A 68 5.56 14.53 4.21
CA THR A 68 6.39 15.61 4.73
C THR A 68 5.78 16.25 5.98
N SER A 69 4.46 16.48 6.01
CA SER A 69 3.79 17.07 7.17
C SER A 69 3.88 16.22 8.45
N LEU A 70 4.14 14.91 8.28
CA LEU A 70 4.27 13.95 9.37
C LEU A 70 5.74 13.61 9.71
N GLY A 71 6.70 14.27 9.04
CA GLY A 71 8.13 14.07 9.29
C GLY A 71 8.76 12.89 8.55
N ILE A 72 8.10 12.34 7.53
CA ILE A 72 8.70 11.31 6.66
C ILE A 72 9.66 12.00 5.69
N THR A 73 10.91 11.53 5.66
CA THR A 73 11.91 11.99 4.71
C THR A 73 11.57 11.46 3.31
N LEU A 74 11.54 12.36 2.34
CA LEU A 74 11.24 12.02 0.95
C LEU A 74 12.51 11.93 0.11
N ALA A 75 12.47 11.07 -0.89
CA ALA A 75 13.48 10.90 -1.93
C ALA A 75 12.81 10.89 -3.31
N THR A 76 13.63 10.98 -4.35
CA THR A 76 13.22 10.89 -5.74
C THR A 76 13.94 9.73 -6.43
N PHE A 77 13.49 9.35 -7.63
CA PHE A 77 14.23 8.39 -8.45
C PHE A 77 15.62 8.88 -8.89
N ALA A 78 15.90 10.18 -8.78
CA ALA A 78 17.24 10.71 -9.01
C ALA A 78 18.20 10.38 -7.85
N ASP A 79 17.67 10.31 -6.62
CA ASP A 79 18.43 9.93 -5.43
C ASP A 79 18.64 8.41 -5.38
N HIS A 80 17.64 7.64 -5.83
CA HIS A 80 17.67 6.19 -5.82
C HIS A 80 16.80 5.59 -6.94
N PRO A 81 17.38 4.90 -7.93
CA PRO A 81 16.67 4.55 -9.17
C PRO A 81 15.74 3.32 -9.03
N TRP A 82 15.62 2.72 -7.85
CA TRP A 82 14.69 1.62 -7.58
C TRP A 82 13.89 1.84 -6.29
N ILE A 83 12.83 1.06 -6.13
CA ILE A 83 12.00 0.99 -4.93
C ILE A 83 12.09 -0.43 -4.38
N ASP A 84 12.33 -0.56 -3.08
CA ASP A 84 12.37 -1.86 -2.40
C ASP A 84 10.95 -2.38 -2.14
N LEU A 85 10.06 -1.48 -1.73
CA LEU A 85 8.68 -1.78 -1.39
C LEU A 85 7.77 -0.62 -1.80
N THR A 86 6.61 -0.88 -2.35
CA THR A 86 5.58 0.14 -2.53
C THR A 86 4.32 -0.23 -1.82
N ILE A 87 3.71 0.78 -1.22
CA ILE A 87 2.40 0.65 -0.61
C ILE A 87 1.42 1.54 -1.37
N ASP A 88 0.43 0.92 -1.99
CA ASP A 88 -0.61 1.64 -2.70
C ASP A 88 -1.99 0.98 -2.52
N GLY A 89 -3.04 1.77 -2.74
CA GLY A 89 -4.39 1.25 -2.88
C GLY A 89 -4.61 0.62 -4.26
N ALA A 90 -5.59 -0.27 -4.36
CA ALA A 90 -6.16 -0.71 -5.62
C ALA A 90 -7.68 -0.55 -5.57
N HIS A 91 -8.30 -0.45 -6.74
CA HIS A 91 -9.77 -0.44 -6.85
C HIS A 91 -10.28 -1.88 -6.94
N GLU A 92 -9.62 -2.68 -7.77
CA GLU A 92 -9.90 -4.11 -7.92
C GLU A 92 -8.59 -4.89 -7.92
N VAL A 93 -8.69 -6.14 -7.49
CA VAL A 93 -7.60 -7.10 -7.52
C VAL A 93 -8.15 -8.44 -7.98
N GLU A 94 -7.49 -9.03 -8.96
CA GLU A 94 -7.76 -10.40 -9.36
C GLU A 94 -7.12 -11.38 -8.36
N ARG A 95 -7.96 -12.21 -7.72
CA ARG A 95 -7.47 -13.24 -6.79
C ARG A 95 -6.62 -14.28 -7.54
N GLY A 96 -5.49 -14.67 -6.95
CA GLY A 96 -4.58 -15.68 -7.49
C GLY A 96 -3.45 -15.09 -8.36
N THR A 97 -3.78 -14.25 -9.35
CA THR A 97 -2.78 -13.56 -10.19
C THR A 97 -2.22 -12.31 -9.53
N LEU A 98 -3.02 -11.68 -8.66
CA LEU A 98 -2.77 -10.38 -8.03
C LEU A 98 -2.62 -9.23 -9.05
N ASN A 99 -3.31 -9.33 -10.19
CA ASN A 99 -3.44 -8.24 -11.15
C ASN A 99 -4.28 -7.11 -10.54
N LEU A 100 -3.86 -5.87 -10.72
CA LEU A 100 -4.46 -4.70 -10.07
C LEU A 100 -5.13 -3.76 -11.06
N VAL A 101 -6.29 -3.24 -10.70
CA VAL A 101 -6.89 -2.07 -11.36
C VAL A 101 -6.71 -0.84 -10.45
N LYS A 102 -5.99 0.17 -10.95
CA LYS A 102 -5.72 1.45 -10.26
C LYS A 102 -6.42 2.61 -11.00
N GLY A 103 -6.50 3.79 -10.38
CA GLY A 103 -6.95 5.04 -11.04
C GLY A 103 -8.46 5.32 -11.16
N HIS A 104 -9.37 4.47 -10.64
CA HIS A 104 -10.83 4.67 -10.73
C HIS A 104 -11.39 5.55 -9.60
N GLY A 105 -11.10 6.86 -9.63
CA GLY A 105 -11.64 7.86 -8.70
C GLY A 105 -13.17 8.08 -8.74
N GLY A 106 -13.98 7.08 -9.09
CA GLY A 106 -15.42 7.20 -9.28
C GLY A 106 -16.16 5.88 -9.56
N SER A 107 -16.35 5.08 -8.50
CA SER A 107 -17.48 4.15 -8.25
C SER A 107 -17.59 2.76 -8.90
N LEU A 108 -18.19 1.88 -8.08
CA LEU A 108 -18.75 0.51 -8.26
C LEU A 108 -17.82 -0.64 -8.67
N LEU A 109 -17.44 -1.50 -7.70
CA LEU A 109 -17.79 -2.94 -7.69
C LEU A 109 -17.33 -3.69 -6.41
N ARG A 110 -17.83 -4.93 -6.28
CA ARG A 110 -17.80 -5.85 -5.14
C ARG A 110 -16.37 -6.16 -4.65
N GLU A 111 -16.21 -6.09 -3.32
CA GLU A 111 -14.96 -6.22 -2.55
C GLU A 111 -13.87 -5.19 -2.91
N LYS A 112 -13.96 -4.05 -2.22
CA LYS A 112 -12.92 -3.04 -2.14
C LYS A 112 -11.70 -3.63 -1.44
N ILE A 113 -10.64 -3.96 -2.18
CA ILE A 113 -9.37 -4.39 -1.60
C ILE A 113 -8.58 -3.16 -1.19
N VAL A 114 -8.00 -3.26 -0.01
CA VAL A 114 -7.81 -2.09 0.83
C VAL A 114 -6.35 -1.62 0.79
N SER A 115 -5.36 -2.54 0.71
CA SER A 115 -3.94 -2.19 0.57
C SER A 115 -3.18 -3.23 -0.27
N VAL A 116 -2.22 -2.79 -1.07
CA VAL A 116 -1.41 -3.63 -1.95
C VAL A 116 0.08 -3.31 -1.79
N PHE A 117 0.93 -4.36 -1.81
CA PHE A 117 2.39 -4.29 -1.74
C PHE A 117 3.01 -4.79 -3.02
N GLU A 118 3.88 -3.97 -3.59
CA GLU A 118 4.66 -4.30 -4.78
C GLU A 118 6.14 -4.16 -4.43
N CYS A 119 6.97 -5.17 -4.72
CA CYS A 119 8.42 -5.09 -4.54
C CYS A 119 9.11 -4.99 -5.90
N GLY A 120 9.89 -3.93 -6.15
CA GLY A 120 10.58 -3.72 -7.44
C GLY A 120 9.82 -2.94 -8.52
N LEU A 121 10.35 -2.93 -9.75
CA LEU A 121 9.92 -2.05 -10.86
C LEU A 121 8.49 -2.34 -11.36
N PHE A 122 7.72 -1.26 -11.49
CA PHE A 122 6.27 -1.19 -11.63
C PHE A 122 5.70 -1.64 -12.98
N VAL A 123 5.04 -2.80 -12.99
CA VAL A 123 4.02 -3.13 -13.99
C VAL A 123 2.86 -3.86 -13.30
N GLY A 124 1.90 -3.14 -12.71
CA GLY A 124 0.53 -3.60 -12.38
C GLY A 124 0.34 -4.90 -11.58
N LEU A 125 1.41 -5.45 -11.00
CA LEU A 125 1.50 -6.79 -10.46
C LEU A 125 2.01 -6.72 -9.02
N ALA A 126 1.22 -7.22 -8.08
CA ALA A 126 1.64 -7.34 -6.69
C ALA A 126 2.18 -8.73 -6.37
N ASP A 127 3.12 -8.78 -5.43
CA ASP A 127 3.58 -10.02 -4.82
C ASP A 127 2.75 -10.37 -3.58
N VAL A 128 2.31 -9.35 -2.83
CA VAL A 128 1.51 -9.50 -1.60
C VAL A 128 0.39 -8.48 -1.55
N ILE A 129 -0.79 -8.91 -1.13
CA ILE A 129 -1.98 -8.06 -0.96
C ILE A 129 -2.55 -8.27 0.44
N LEU A 130 -2.86 -7.16 1.13
CA LEU A 130 -3.51 -7.19 2.42
C LEU A 130 -4.97 -6.71 2.28
N ILE A 131 -5.89 -7.62 2.58
CA ILE A 131 -7.33 -7.39 2.51
C ILE A 131 -7.88 -7.39 3.93
N GLY A 132 -8.31 -6.23 4.42
CA GLY A 132 -8.91 -6.13 5.76
C GLY A 132 -10.43 -5.91 5.71
N PRO A 133 -11.29 -6.95 5.83
CA PRO A 133 -12.69 -6.78 6.24
C PRO A 133 -12.84 -6.71 7.78
N ALA A 134 -14.06 -6.48 8.27
CA ALA A 134 -14.37 -6.38 9.70
C ALA A 134 -14.04 -7.65 10.49
N ALA A 135 -13.97 -8.79 9.80
CA ALA A 135 -13.69 -10.10 10.36
C ALA A 135 -12.19 -10.34 10.62
N GLY A 136 -11.30 -9.46 10.16
CA GLY A 136 -9.85 -9.60 10.29
C GLY A 136 -9.12 -9.34 8.97
N VAL A 137 -7.80 -9.19 9.03
CA VAL A 137 -6.96 -8.99 7.83
C VAL A 137 -6.54 -10.33 7.23
N THR A 138 -6.64 -10.44 5.91
CA THR A 138 -6.17 -11.58 5.12
C THR A 138 -5.02 -11.14 4.25
N ARG A 139 -3.90 -11.87 4.34
CA ARG A 139 -2.74 -11.73 3.46
C ARG A 139 -2.86 -12.71 2.30
N LEU A 140 -2.84 -12.19 1.08
CA LEU A 140 -2.74 -12.98 -0.14
C LEU A 140 -1.35 -12.82 -0.72
N GLU A 141 -0.73 -13.93 -1.12
CA GLU A 141 0.56 -13.93 -1.81
C GLU A 141 0.36 -14.50 -3.21
N ARG A 142 1.16 -14.04 -4.16
CA ARG A 142 1.16 -14.59 -5.50
C ARG A 142 1.57 -16.07 -5.40
N SER A 143 0.71 -16.95 -5.90
CA SER A 143 1.07 -18.37 -6.03
C SER A 143 2.34 -18.47 -6.88
N PRO A 144 3.37 -19.24 -6.45
CA PRO A 144 4.53 -19.47 -7.29
C PRO A 144 4.04 -20.02 -8.62
N GLN A 145 4.36 -19.32 -9.72
CA GLN A 145 4.16 -19.91 -11.03
C GLN A 145 4.99 -21.18 -11.03
N ARG A 146 4.34 -22.35 -11.02
CA ARG A 146 5.01 -23.59 -11.39
C ARG A 146 5.64 -23.30 -12.74
N SER A 147 6.96 -23.15 -12.78
CA SER A 147 7.71 -23.17 -14.02
C SER A 147 7.32 -24.48 -14.69
N ALA A 148 6.49 -24.40 -15.73
CA ALA A 148 6.36 -25.50 -16.65
C ALA A 148 7.76 -25.64 -17.26
N SER A 149 8.48 -26.65 -16.81
CA SER A 149 9.68 -27.12 -17.47
C SER A 149 9.39 -27.30 -18.95
N ARG A 150 10.08 -26.55 -19.81
CA ARG A 150 10.50 -26.95 -21.15
C ARG A 150 11.44 -25.91 -21.74
#